data_AF-D7L208-F1
#
_entry.id   AF-D7L208-F1
#
_cell.length_a   1.000
_cell.length_b   1.000
_cell.length_c   1.000
_cell.angle_alpha   90.00
_cell.angle_beta   90.00
_cell.angle_gamma   90.00
#
_symmetry.space_group_name_H-M   'P 1'
#
loop_
_entity.id
_entity.type
_entity.pdbx_description
1 polymer ?
#
loop_
_entity_poly.entity_id
_entity_poly.type
_entity_poly.pdbx_seq_one_letter_code
_entity_poly.pdbx_strand_id
1 'polypeptide(L)'
;MFDERGSFSIAHPYPGPLAALFKSIGKLPDRVAFTGEIVPVKEKRVDAVNKYVEEAIQFEMRAISESPNSVRSILNSSDRMYASRCDSLRALIDDAKEKYVIYKFVPSSCMFIDPNGAKEIDLKVLELSKADPLGTWSTKLVDGINKNESRRRALILFCLYYLDINARDAYMVSVDKKGFHLLGKVPSEEEAGDEYQWREFRFEFEEEVKDVEAFCHQLVEMEQEVVSKFTDHTGL
;
A
#
# COMPACT_ATOMS: atom_id res chain seq x y z
N MET A 1 -22.80 -6.90 -32.16
CA MET A 1 -21.46 -6.30 -32.23
C MET A 1 -21.15 -5.80 -30.83
N PHE A 2 -20.08 -6.30 -30.22
CA PHE A 2 -19.67 -5.90 -28.88
C PHE A 2 -18.91 -4.58 -28.99
N ASP A 3 -19.18 -3.62 -28.10
CA ASP A 3 -18.39 -2.38 -28.03
C ASP A 3 -17.12 -2.67 -27.25
N GLU A 4 -15.98 -2.61 -27.92
CA GLU A 4 -14.68 -2.95 -27.34
C GLU A 4 -14.11 -1.83 -26.49
N ARG A 5 -14.73 -0.63 -26.48
CA ARG A 5 -14.27 0.49 -25.68
C ARG A 5 -14.48 0.20 -24.19
N GLY A 6 -13.40 0.27 -23.43
CA GLY A 6 -13.37 0.01 -22.01
C GLY A 6 -12.68 1.13 -21.25
N SER A 7 -13.06 1.28 -19.99
CA SER A 7 -12.29 2.04 -19.02
C SER A 7 -12.36 1.36 -17.66
N PHE A 8 -11.31 1.52 -16.87
CA PHE A 8 -11.31 1.11 -15.47
C PHE A 8 -10.45 2.06 -14.66
N SER A 9 -10.69 2.11 -13.36
CA SER A 9 -9.88 2.88 -12.42
C SER A 9 -9.38 1.96 -11.30
N ILE A 10 -8.10 2.08 -10.99
CA ILE A 10 -7.43 1.39 -9.88
C ILE A 10 -7.11 2.45 -8.85
N ALA A 11 -7.62 2.28 -7.62
CA ALA A 11 -7.27 3.12 -6.48
C ALA A 11 -6.43 2.32 -5.49
N HIS A 12 -5.54 3.00 -4.76
CA HIS A 12 -4.89 2.36 -3.63
C HIS A 12 -5.96 1.99 -2.59
N PRO A 13 -6.03 0.73 -2.13
CA PRO A 13 -7.05 0.31 -1.19
C PRO A 13 -6.85 1.07 0.13
N TYR A 14 -7.94 1.60 0.69
CA TYR A 14 -7.89 2.17 2.03
C TYR A 14 -7.60 1.07 3.05
N PRO A 15 -6.55 1.18 3.87
CA PRO A 15 -6.36 0.29 5.01
C PRO A 15 -7.57 0.44 5.94
N GLY A 16 -8.12 -0.66 6.44
CA GLY A 16 -9.36 -0.68 7.22
C GLY A 16 -9.40 0.37 8.34
N PRO A 17 -8.37 0.47 9.21
CA PRO A 17 -8.28 1.47 10.26
C PRO A 17 -8.30 2.93 9.78
N LEU A 18 -7.93 3.19 8.53
CA LEU A 18 -7.82 4.54 7.97
C LEU A 18 -9.03 4.98 7.16
N ALA A 19 -9.92 4.07 6.76
CA ALA A 19 -11.04 4.39 5.88
C ALA A 19 -11.97 5.46 6.50
N ALA A 20 -12.31 5.32 7.79
CA ALA A 20 -13.14 6.30 8.50
C ALA A 20 -12.42 7.65 8.65
N LEU A 21 -11.12 7.60 8.96
CA LEU A 21 -10.29 8.79 9.15
C LEU A 21 -10.13 9.59 7.86
N PHE A 22 -9.77 8.93 6.75
CA PHE A 22 -9.65 9.59 5.46
C PHE A 22 -10.96 10.21 4.99
N LYS A 23 -12.08 9.52 5.22
CA LYS A 23 -13.40 10.09 4.98
C LYS A 23 -13.66 11.33 5.82
N SER A 24 -13.28 11.35 7.11
CA SER A 24 -13.52 12.50 7.98
C SER A 24 -12.68 13.73 7.61
N ILE A 25 -11.48 13.54 7.04
CA ILE A 25 -10.60 14.62 6.59
C ILE A 25 -10.76 14.96 5.10
N GLY A 26 -11.74 14.36 4.41
CA GLY A 26 -11.97 14.57 2.97
C GLY A 26 -10.84 14.06 2.07
N LYS A 27 -9.90 13.25 2.59
CA LYS A 27 -8.81 12.68 1.80
C LYS A 27 -9.36 11.54 0.95
N LEU A 28 -9.21 11.66 -0.37
CA LEU A 28 -9.53 10.62 -1.35
C LEU A 28 -8.25 9.82 -1.68
N PRO A 29 -8.36 8.54 -2.07
CA PRO A 29 -7.18 7.77 -2.44
C PRO A 29 -6.76 8.18 -3.84
N ASP A 30 -5.45 8.26 -4.04
CA ASP A 30 -4.85 8.38 -5.36
C ASP A 30 -5.30 7.20 -6.22
N ARG A 31 -5.61 7.49 -7.47
CA ARG A 31 -6.08 6.48 -8.41
C ARG A 31 -5.53 6.73 -9.80
N VAL A 32 -5.38 5.64 -10.53
CA VAL A 32 -5.03 5.64 -11.94
C VAL A 32 -6.26 5.21 -12.71
N ALA A 33 -6.65 5.98 -13.72
CA ALA A 33 -7.74 5.65 -14.63
C ALA A 33 -7.18 5.37 -16.01
N PHE A 34 -7.61 4.27 -16.60
CA PHE A 34 -7.23 3.85 -17.94
C PHE A 34 -8.45 3.91 -18.85
N THR A 35 -8.24 4.36 -20.08
CA THR A 35 -9.19 4.18 -21.17
C THR A 35 -8.51 3.44 -22.31
N GLY A 36 -9.27 2.68 -23.08
CA GLY A 36 -8.72 1.81 -24.10
C GLY A 36 -9.72 0.83 -24.66
N GLU A 37 -9.20 -0.29 -25.12
CA GLU A 37 -9.98 -1.35 -25.77
C GLU A 37 -9.81 -2.68 -25.04
N ILE A 38 -10.86 -3.49 -24.99
CA ILE A 38 -10.83 -4.86 -24.48
C ILE A 38 -10.88 -5.85 -25.64
N VAL A 39 -9.82 -6.65 -25.75
CA VAL A 39 -9.64 -7.62 -26.84
C VAL A 39 -9.69 -9.03 -26.26
N PRO A 40 -10.52 -9.94 -26.80
CA PRO A 40 -10.59 -11.31 -26.29
C PRO A 40 -9.25 -12.02 -26.47
N VAL A 41 -8.80 -12.71 -25.41
CA VAL A 41 -7.59 -13.53 -25.45
C VAL A 41 -7.88 -14.77 -26.29
N LYS A 42 -6.98 -15.05 -27.24
CA LYS A 42 -7.07 -16.25 -28.08
C LYS A 42 -7.02 -17.49 -27.20
N GLU A 43 -7.82 -18.51 -27.50
CA GLU A 43 -7.93 -19.76 -26.73
C GLU A 43 -6.56 -20.40 -26.42
N LYS A 44 -5.64 -20.39 -27.39
CA LYS A 44 -4.25 -20.87 -27.23
C LYS A 44 -3.41 -20.14 -26.16
N ARG A 45 -3.88 -19.01 -25.63
CA ARG A 45 -3.22 -18.21 -24.59
C ARG A 45 -3.94 -18.28 -23.24
N VAL A 46 -5.11 -18.91 -23.16
CA VAL A 46 -5.88 -19.03 -21.92
C VAL A 46 -5.10 -19.82 -20.86
N ASP A 47 -4.53 -20.97 -21.25
CA ASP A 47 -3.70 -21.78 -20.34
C ASP A 47 -2.49 -21.01 -19.79
N ALA A 48 -1.88 -20.15 -20.62
CA ALA A 48 -0.76 -19.31 -20.20
C ALA A 48 -1.18 -18.25 -19.17
N VAL A 49 -2.40 -17.69 -19.30
CA VAL A 49 -2.95 -16.75 -18.33
C VAL A 49 -3.26 -17.47 -17.01
N ASN A 50 -3.89 -18.64 -17.06
CA ASN A 50 -4.17 -19.43 -15.85
C ASN A 50 -2.88 -19.80 -15.11
N LYS A 51 -1.86 -20.26 -15.85
CA LYS A 51 -0.54 -20.56 -15.28
C LYS A 51 0.09 -19.33 -14.64
N TYR A 52 -0.03 -18.15 -15.24
CA TYR A 52 0.47 -16.90 -14.65
C TYR A 52 -0.23 -16.58 -13.33
N VAL A 53 -1.55 -16.78 -13.24
CA VAL A 53 -2.31 -16.57 -12.00
C VAL A 53 -1.85 -17.57 -10.92
N GLU A 54 -1.67 -18.84 -11.27
CA GLU A 54 -1.13 -19.87 -10.36
C GLU A 54 0.27 -19.51 -9.84
N GLU A 55 1.18 -19.12 -10.74
CA GLU A 55 2.54 -18.70 -10.38
C GLU A 55 2.52 -17.49 -9.45
N ALA A 56 1.62 -16.51 -9.69
CA ALA A 56 1.47 -15.33 -8.83
C ALA A 56 0.97 -15.69 -7.42
N ILE A 57 0.03 -16.65 -7.30
CA ILE A 57 -0.45 -17.15 -6.01
C ILE A 57 0.69 -17.88 -5.27
N GLN A 58 1.39 -18.79 -5.95
CA GLN A 58 2.48 -19.56 -5.36
C GLN A 58 3.63 -18.67 -4.90
N PHE A 59 3.97 -17.65 -5.69
CA PHE A 59 4.99 -16.66 -5.34
C PHE A 59 4.64 -15.93 -4.03
N GLU A 60 3.42 -15.42 -3.90
CA GLU A 60 2.98 -14.72 -2.68
C GLU A 60 2.93 -15.66 -1.47
N MET A 61 2.39 -16.88 -1.63
CA MET A 61 2.37 -17.86 -0.53
C MET A 61 3.77 -18.23 -0.05
N ARG A 62 4.68 -18.47 -0.99
CA ARG A 62 6.07 -18.85 -0.69
C ARG A 62 6.77 -17.72 0.05
N ALA A 63 6.64 -16.48 -0.45
CA ALA A 63 7.22 -15.30 0.18
C ALA A 63 6.74 -15.13 1.64
N ILE A 64 5.46 -15.33 1.94
CA ILE A 64 4.96 -15.31 3.33
C ILE A 64 5.54 -16.45 4.17
N SER A 65 5.66 -17.64 3.60
CA SER A 65 6.12 -18.83 4.32
C SER A 65 7.62 -18.81 4.64
N GLU A 66 8.42 -18.23 3.75
CA GLU A 66 9.88 -18.12 3.87
C GLU A 66 10.31 -16.86 4.66
N SER A 67 9.39 -15.90 4.86
CA SER A 67 9.64 -14.68 5.62
C SER A 67 9.96 -14.97 7.10
N PRO A 68 10.87 -14.20 7.73
CA PRO A 68 11.11 -14.27 9.17
C PRO A 68 9.82 -14.06 9.97
N ASN A 69 9.77 -14.64 11.19
CA ASN A 69 8.58 -14.56 12.05
C ASN A 69 8.14 -13.11 12.36
N SER A 70 9.08 -12.18 12.47
CA SER A 70 8.81 -10.75 12.69
C SER A 70 8.02 -10.15 11.53
N VAL A 71 8.46 -10.37 10.29
CA VAL A 71 7.79 -9.93 9.05
C VAL A 71 6.44 -10.62 8.90
N ARG A 72 6.43 -11.95 9.04
CA ARG A 72 5.23 -12.78 8.92
C ARG A 72 4.15 -12.39 9.92
N SER A 73 4.53 -11.96 11.13
CA SER A 73 3.56 -11.48 12.14
C SER A 73 2.81 -10.22 11.70
N ILE A 74 3.48 -9.30 10.99
CA ILE A 74 2.87 -8.09 10.43
C ILE A 74 1.95 -8.46 9.28
N LEU A 75 2.43 -9.30 8.35
CA LEU A 75 1.64 -9.67 7.18
C LEU A 75 0.36 -10.44 7.57
N ASN A 76 0.43 -11.28 8.60
CA ASN A 76 -0.71 -12.07 9.08
C ASN A 76 -1.66 -11.32 10.04
N SER A 77 -1.25 -10.18 10.61
CA SER A 77 -2.16 -9.36 11.44
C SER A 77 -3.10 -8.50 10.60
N SER A 78 -2.87 -8.42 9.29
CA SER A 78 -3.75 -7.71 8.35
C SER A 78 -5.16 -8.32 8.27
N ASP A 79 -6.17 -7.48 8.01
CA ASP A 79 -7.56 -7.94 7.92
C ASP A 79 -7.73 -8.91 6.75
N ARG A 80 -8.60 -9.89 6.93
CA ARG A 80 -8.90 -10.89 5.90
C ARG A 80 -9.35 -10.27 4.58
N MET A 81 -9.99 -9.10 4.60
CA MET A 81 -10.36 -8.38 3.37
C MET A 81 -9.15 -7.94 2.53
N TYR A 82 -7.98 -7.74 3.13
CA TYR A 82 -6.72 -7.40 2.44
C TYR A 82 -5.78 -8.61 2.33
N ALA A 83 -6.01 -9.65 3.13
CA ALA A 83 -5.24 -10.89 3.06
C ALA A 83 -5.66 -11.81 1.89
N SER A 84 -6.84 -11.57 1.29
CA SER A 84 -7.53 -12.51 0.40
C SER A 84 -7.19 -12.39 -1.09
N ARG A 85 -6.16 -11.63 -1.52
CA ARG A 85 -5.82 -11.54 -2.96
C ARG A 85 -5.59 -12.92 -3.56
N CYS A 86 -4.79 -13.75 -2.89
CA CYS A 86 -4.58 -15.14 -3.27
C CYS A 86 -5.88 -15.95 -3.28
N ASP A 87 -6.78 -15.75 -2.32
CA ASP A 87 -8.05 -16.48 -2.25
C ASP A 87 -8.99 -16.08 -3.40
N SER A 88 -9.06 -14.79 -3.73
CA SER A 88 -9.80 -14.27 -4.87
C SER A 88 -9.24 -14.77 -6.20
N LEU A 89 -7.91 -14.83 -6.34
CA LEU A 89 -7.27 -15.37 -7.54
C LEU A 89 -7.46 -16.90 -7.65
N ARG A 90 -7.42 -17.63 -6.53
CA ARG A 90 -7.73 -19.07 -6.52
C ARG A 90 -9.15 -19.36 -6.97
N ALA A 91 -10.12 -18.54 -6.54
CA ALA A 91 -11.50 -18.68 -6.98
C ALA A 91 -11.65 -18.58 -8.52
N LEU A 92 -10.80 -17.81 -9.20
CA LEU A 92 -10.80 -17.71 -10.67
C LEU A 92 -10.28 -18.98 -11.36
N ILE A 93 -9.45 -19.78 -10.70
CA ILE A 93 -8.86 -21.01 -11.24
C ILE A 93 -9.68 -22.24 -10.86
N ASP A 94 -10.09 -22.31 -9.58
CA ASP A 94 -10.71 -23.49 -8.99
C ASP A 94 -12.19 -23.65 -9.39
N ASP A 95 -12.88 -22.54 -9.69
CA ASP A 95 -14.32 -22.55 -10.00
C ASP A 95 -14.59 -22.87 -11.48
N ALA A 96 -14.11 -24.04 -11.91
CA ALA A 96 -14.22 -24.59 -13.27
C ALA A 96 -15.67 -24.79 -13.79
N LYS A 97 -16.68 -24.41 -13.01
CA LYS A 97 -18.10 -24.52 -13.37
C LYS A 97 -18.61 -23.32 -14.18
N GLU A 98 -17.99 -22.15 -14.03
CA GLU A 98 -18.35 -20.96 -14.82
C GLU A 98 -17.39 -20.78 -16.01
N LYS A 99 -17.95 -20.69 -17.21
CA LYS A 99 -17.16 -20.39 -18.43
C LYS A 99 -16.84 -18.91 -18.47
N TYR A 100 -15.69 -18.51 -17.94
CA TYR A 100 -15.18 -17.15 -18.09
C TYR A 100 -14.54 -16.94 -19.47
N VAL A 101 -14.68 -15.73 -20.02
CA VAL A 101 -13.95 -15.29 -21.21
C VAL A 101 -12.89 -14.30 -20.77
N ILE A 102 -11.64 -14.57 -21.11
CA ILE A 102 -10.51 -13.71 -20.74
C ILE A 102 -10.36 -12.60 -21.76
N TYR A 103 -10.31 -11.36 -21.30
CA TYR A 103 -10.04 -10.18 -22.13
C TYR A 103 -8.69 -9.56 -21.73
N LYS A 104 -7.95 -9.10 -22.72
CA LYS A 104 -6.80 -8.22 -22.54
C LYS A 104 -7.26 -6.78 -22.69
N PHE A 105 -6.95 -5.95 -21.72
CA PHE A 105 -7.09 -4.50 -21.86
C PHE A 105 -5.88 -3.92 -22.58
N VAL A 106 -6.11 -3.10 -23.60
CA VAL A 106 -5.11 -2.36 -24.36
C VAL A 106 -5.31 -0.87 -24.06
N PRO A 107 -4.48 -0.26 -23.19
CA PRO A 107 -4.64 1.14 -22.83
C PRO A 107 -4.33 2.06 -24.01
N SER A 108 -5.18 3.05 -24.24
CA SER A 108 -4.97 4.16 -25.17
C SER A 108 -4.67 5.49 -24.45
N SER A 109 -5.11 5.63 -23.19
CA SER A 109 -4.71 6.73 -22.31
C SER A 109 -4.65 6.30 -20.85
N CYS A 110 -3.90 7.07 -20.05
CA CYS A 110 -3.73 6.87 -18.61
C CYS A 110 -3.81 8.23 -17.90
N MET A 111 -4.62 8.31 -16.85
CA MET A 111 -4.78 9.50 -16.02
C MET A 111 -4.44 9.16 -14.58
N PHE A 112 -3.53 9.91 -13.97
CA PHE A 112 -3.36 9.92 -12.52
C PHE A 112 -4.28 10.95 -11.90
N ILE A 113 -4.97 10.58 -10.83
CA ILE A 113 -5.94 11.42 -10.16
C ILE A 113 -5.55 11.45 -8.68
N ASP A 114 -5.17 12.64 -8.22
CA ASP A 114 -4.82 12.96 -6.84
C ASP A 114 -5.79 14.04 -6.30
N PRO A 115 -5.68 14.46 -5.02
CA PRO A 115 -6.50 15.54 -4.47
C PRO A 115 -6.38 16.89 -5.20
N ASN A 116 -5.31 17.11 -5.98
CA ASN A 116 -5.09 18.32 -6.76
C ASN A 116 -5.70 18.24 -8.17
N GLY A 117 -6.21 17.07 -8.59
CA GLY A 117 -6.91 16.87 -9.85
C GLY A 117 -6.36 15.73 -10.69
N ALA A 118 -6.72 15.73 -11.97
CA ALA A 118 -6.34 14.70 -12.93
C ALA A 118 -5.18 15.17 -13.83
N LYS A 119 -4.17 14.32 -14.00
CA LYS A 119 -2.97 14.55 -14.82
C LYS A 119 -2.80 13.38 -15.78
N GLU A 120 -2.59 13.68 -17.05
CA GLU A 120 -2.32 12.66 -18.06
C GLU A 120 -0.90 12.09 -17.90
N ILE A 121 -0.77 10.77 -17.97
CA ILE A 121 0.51 10.06 -17.96
C ILE A 121 0.77 9.51 -19.36
N ASP A 122 1.94 9.81 -19.91
CA ASP A 122 2.42 9.18 -21.14
C ASP A 122 2.55 7.67 -20.95
N LEU A 123 1.86 6.88 -21.77
CA LEU A 123 1.91 5.43 -21.75
C LEU A 123 3.34 4.89 -21.94
N LYS A 124 4.21 5.59 -22.67
CA LYS A 124 5.62 5.19 -22.80
C LYS A 124 6.36 5.26 -21.47
N VAL A 125 6.06 6.26 -20.65
CA VAL A 125 6.62 6.38 -19.30
C VAL A 125 6.12 5.23 -18.44
N LEU A 126 4.83 4.88 -18.54
CA LEU A 126 4.26 3.74 -17.82
C LEU A 126 4.90 2.41 -18.22
N GLU A 127 5.10 2.17 -19.52
CA GLU A 127 5.74 0.96 -20.06
C GLU A 127 7.20 0.80 -19.61
N LEU A 128 7.93 1.92 -19.48
CA LEU A 128 9.32 1.92 -19.01
C LEU A 128 9.44 1.87 -17.48
N SER A 129 8.34 2.15 -16.76
CA SER A 129 8.30 2.16 -15.30
C SER A 129 8.24 0.75 -14.73
N LYS A 130 8.88 0.55 -13.58
CA LYS A 130 8.80 -0.70 -12.84
C LYS A 130 7.88 -0.52 -11.65
N ALA A 131 7.05 -1.54 -11.39
CA ALA A 131 6.27 -1.59 -10.17
C ALA A 131 7.21 -1.58 -8.95
N ASP A 132 6.75 -0.93 -7.89
CA ASP A 132 7.46 -0.93 -6.62
C ASP A 132 7.54 -2.36 -6.05
N PRO A 133 8.70 -2.82 -5.55
CA PRO A 133 8.85 -4.17 -4.99
C PRO A 133 7.94 -4.44 -3.78
N LEU A 134 7.51 -3.39 -3.06
CA LEU A 134 6.59 -3.49 -1.94
C LEU A 134 5.12 -3.42 -2.38
N GLY A 135 4.83 -3.14 -3.65
CA GLY A 135 3.46 -2.88 -4.13
C GLY A 135 2.45 -3.96 -3.73
N THR A 136 2.82 -5.24 -3.92
CA THR A 136 1.99 -6.42 -3.55
C THR A 136 1.71 -6.51 -2.04
N TRP A 137 2.61 -5.96 -1.21
CA TRP A 137 2.60 -6.10 0.24
C TRP A 137 2.15 -4.85 0.97
N SER A 138 2.13 -3.71 0.28
CA SER A 138 1.90 -2.37 0.82
C SER A 138 0.69 -2.31 1.75
N THR A 139 -0.47 -2.81 1.30
CA THR A 139 -1.70 -2.80 2.09
C THR A 139 -1.60 -3.67 3.35
N LYS A 140 -0.96 -4.86 3.25
CA LYS A 140 -0.77 -5.76 4.40
C LYS A 140 0.19 -5.15 5.43
N LEU A 141 1.26 -4.51 4.96
CA LEU A 141 2.22 -3.81 5.80
C LEU A 141 1.57 -2.66 6.55
N VAL A 142 0.90 -1.76 5.83
CA VAL A 142 0.24 -0.59 6.42
C VAL A 142 -0.82 -1.02 7.44
N ASP A 143 -1.68 -1.98 7.10
CA ASP A 143 -2.71 -2.46 8.03
C ASP A 143 -2.11 -3.15 9.26
N GLY A 144 -1.13 -4.04 9.05
CA GLY A 144 -0.49 -4.79 10.13
C GLY A 144 0.30 -3.92 11.10
N ILE A 145 0.95 -2.86 10.60
CA ILE A 145 1.67 -1.86 11.41
C ILE A 145 0.68 -1.03 12.22
N ASN A 146 -0.38 -0.51 11.58
CA ASN A 146 -1.36 0.35 12.24
C ASN A 146 -2.20 -0.38 13.31
N LYS A 147 -2.37 -1.69 13.20
CA LYS A 147 -3.03 -2.50 14.23
C LYS A 147 -2.17 -2.79 15.45
N ASN A 148 -0.85 -2.68 15.33
CA ASN A 148 0.05 -2.89 16.45
C ASN A 148 0.20 -1.60 17.27
N GLU A 149 -0.31 -1.60 18.50
CA GLU A 149 -0.27 -0.40 19.35
C GLU A 149 1.15 0.08 19.66
N SER A 150 2.10 -0.83 19.88
CA SER A 150 3.49 -0.46 20.17
C SER A 150 4.13 0.22 18.96
N ARG A 151 3.85 -0.27 17.74
CA ARG A 151 4.31 0.39 16.52
C ARG A 151 3.64 1.72 16.30
N ARG A 152 2.31 1.84 16.52
CA ARG A 152 1.64 3.15 16.46
C ARG A 152 2.23 4.16 17.45
N ARG A 153 2.58 3.72 18.66
CA ARG A 153 3.31 4.56 19.62
C ARG A 153 4.68 4.97 19.09
N ALA A 154 5.43 4.05 18.46
CA ALA A 154 6.69 4.40 17.82
C ALA A 154 6.53 5.44 16.69
N LEU A 155 5.47 5.35 15.87
CA LEU A 155 5.16 6.36 14.84
C LEU A 155 4.92 7.76 15.44
N ILE A 156 4.30 7.85 16.62
CA ILE A 156 4.17 9.12 17.34
C ILE A 156 5.54 9.65 17.74
N LEU A 157 6.40 8.78 18.29
CA LEU A 157 7.75 9.16 18.67
C LEU A 157 8.62 9.53 17.45
N PHE A 158 8.35 8.98 16.26
CA PHE A 158 9.01 9.38 15.01
C PHE A 158 8.71 10.84 14.67
N CYS A 159 7.47 11.28 14.85
CA CYS A 159 7.10 12.68 14.66
C CYS A 159 7.90 13.59 15.60
N LEU A 160 8.05 13.18 16.86
CA LEU A 160 8.78 13.96 17.85
C LEU A 160 10.30 13.96 17.57
N TYR A 161 10.89 12.80 17.32
CA TYR A 161 12.34 12.66 17.20
C TYR A 161 12.90 13.19 15.87
N TYR A 162 12.29 12.82 14.76
CA TYR A 162 12.82 13.16 13.43
C TYR A 162 12.28 14.49 12.89
N LEU A 163 11.10 14.93 13.34
CA LEU A 163 10.45 16.14 12.82
C LEU A 163 10.31 17.26 13.87
N ASP A 164 10.64 17.01 15.14
CA ASP A 164 10.41 17.92 16.28
C ASP A 164 8.93 18.33 16.44
N ILE A 165 8.01 17.39 16.17
CA ILE A 165 6.56 17.62 16.21
C ILE A 165 5.89 16.73 17.25
N ASN A 166 5.19 17.34 18.20
CA ASN A 166 4.41 16.63 19.24
C ASN A 166 3.05 16.15 18.70
N ALA A 167 3.05 15.02 18.00
CA ALA A 167 1.83 14.38 17.53
C ALA A 167 1.07 13.67 18.68
N ARG A 168 -0.27 13.79 18.70
CA ARG A 168 -1.14 13.04 19.64
C ARG A 168 -1.47 11.62 19.17
N ASP A 169 -1.45 11.41 17.87
CA ASP A 169 -1.70 10.12 17.24
C ASP A 169 -0.98 10.07 15.89
N ALA A 170 -0.67 8.88 15.40
CA ALA A 170 0.03 8.68 14.15
C ALA A 170 -0.36 7.37 13.47
N TYR A 171 -0.46 7.40 12.16
CA TYR A 171 -0.71 6.24 11.32
C TYR A 171 0.22 6.20 10.12
N MET A 172 0.67 5.01 9.76
CA MET A 172 1.30 4.79 8.46
C MET A 172 0.21 4.82 7.38
N VAL A 173 0.45 5.51 6.27
CA VAL A 173 -0.54 5.71 5.19
C VAL A 173 -0.20 4.86 3.98
N SER A 174 1.07 4.90 3.57
CA SER A 174 1.58 4.20 2.40
C SER A 174 3.06 3.90 2.59
N VAL A 175 3.55 2.90 1.85
CA VAL A 175 4.94 2.46 1.86
C VAL A 175 5.40 2.28 0.42
N ASP A 176 6.68 2.55 0.19
CA ASP A 176 7.36 2.26 -1.07
C ASP A 176 8.84 1.92 -0.78
N LYS A 177 9.60 1.60 -1.83
CA LYS A 177 11.01 1.23 -1.67
C LYS A 177 11.90 2.32 -1.06
N LYS A 178 11.46 3.57 -0.97
CA LYS A 178 12.23 4.69 -0.43
C LYS A 178 11.82 5.05 1.00
N GLY A 179 10.80 4.41 1.57
CA GLY A 179 10.29 4.75 2.90
C GLY A 179 8.77 4.69 2.98
N PHE A 180 8.18 5.64 3.70
CA PHE A 180 6.74 5.61 3.99
C PHE A 180 6.17 7.01 4.23
N HIS A 181 4.85 7.12 4.05
CA HIS A 181 4.08 8.28 4.47
C HIS A 181 3.42 8.01 5.81
N LEU A 182 3.45 9.02 6.68
CA LEU A 182 2.86 9.01 8.00
C LEU A 182 1.84 10.14 8.10
N LEU A 183 0.65 9.84 8.62
CA LEU A 183 -0.36 10.84 8.98
C LEU A 183 -0.32 11.07 10.49
N GLY A 184 0.14 12.24 10.91
CA GLY A 184 0.24 12.64 12.31
C GLY A 184 -0.88 13.61 12.68
N LYS A 185 -1.46 13.43 13.87
CA LYS A 185 -2.39 14.39 14.49
C LYS A 185 -1.59 15.40 15.28
N VAL A 186 -1.39 16.59 14.74
CA VAL A 186 -0.44 17.60 15.22
C VAL A 186 -1.18 18.90 15.62
N PRO A 187 -0.61 19.75 16.48
CA PRO A 187 -1.22 21.04 16.81
C PRO A 187 -1.51 21.88 15.57
N SER A 188 -2.64 22.57 15.54
CA SER A 188 -2.98 23.52 14.48
C SER A 188 -2.06 24.74 14.54
N GLU A 189 -1.48 25.13 13.40
CA GLU A 189 -0.67 26.35 13.30
C GLU A 189 -1.55 27.60 13.07
N GLU A 190 -2.77 27.41 12.54
CA GLU A 190 -3.64 28.48 12.05
C GLU A 190 -4.66 28.97 13.09
N GLU A 191 -4.97 28.15 14.10
CA GLU A 191 -5.96 28.45 15.13
C GLU A 191 -5.27 28.60 16.49
N ALA A 192 -5.44 29.76 17.12
CA ALA A 192 -4.95 29.99 18.47
C ALA A 192 -5.75 29.13 19.48
N GLY A 193 -5.27 27.91 19.78
CA GLY A 193 -5.91 27.00 20.74
C GLY A 193 -5.33 25.59 20.78
N ASP A 194 -5.96 24.71 21.58
CA ASP A 194 -5.66 23.27 21.77
C ASP A 194 -6.14 22.39 20.59
N GLU A 195 -6.35 22.97 19.41
CA GLU A 195 -6.89 22.29 18.24
C GLU A 195 -5.82 21.49 17.50
N TYR A 196 -6.20 20.32 16.99
CA TYR A 196 -5.30 19.39 16.31
C TYR A 196 -5.78 19.12 14.90
N GLN A 197 -4.86 19.17 13.95
CA GLN A 197 -5.09 18.84 12.55
C GLN A 197 -4.33 17.57 12.14
N TRP A 198 -4.83 16.89 11.12
CA TRP A 198 -4.13 15.75 10.51
C TRP A 198 -3.22 16.25 9.40
N ARG A 199 -1.92 15.96 9.50
CA ARG A 199 -0.92 16.33 8.51
C ARG A 199 -0.12 15.12 8.08
N GLU A 200 0.19 15.04 6.79
CA GLU A 200 0.98 13.96 6.21
C GLU A 200 2.44 14.36 6.10
N PHE A 201 3.31 13.41 6.46
CA PHE A 201 4.75 13.54 6.47
C PHE A 201 5.38 12.40 5.68
N ARG A 202 6.49 12.70 5.00
CA ARG A 202 7.29 11.71 4.30
C ARG A 202 8.50 11.35 5.16
N PHE A 203 8.68 10.07 5.42
CA PHE A 203 9.89 9.51 6.00
C PHE A 203 10.65 8.77 4.91
N GLU A 204 11.90 9.16 4.70
CA GLU A 204 12.78 8.53 3.73
C GLU A 204 13.80 7.65 4.44
N PHE A 205 14.03 6.49 3.87
CA PHE A 205 15.11 5.61 4.27
C PHE A 205 16.45 6.08 3.71
N GLU A 206 17.53 5.76 4.41
CA GLU A 206 18.90 6.05 3.94
C GLU A 206 19.20 5.30 2.64
N GLU A 207 18.70 4.06 2.52
CA GLU A 207 18.87 3.22 1.34
C GLU A 207 17.54 2.66 0.83
N GLU A 208 17.40 2.54 -0.49
CA GLU A 208 16.22 1.91 -1.09
C GLU A 208 16.11 0.43 -0.69
N VAL A 209 14.96 0.06 -0.14
CA VAL A 209 14.67 -1.32 0.25
C VAL A 209 14.30 -2.16 -0.97
N LYS A 210 14.82 -3.38 -1.01
CA LYS A 210 14.65 -4.29 -2.16
C LYS A 210 13.44 -5.19 -2.04
N ASP A 211 12.99 -5.41 -0.80
CA ASP A 211 11.90 -6.32 -0.45
C ASP A 211 11.29 -5.95 0.91
N VAL A 212 10.28 -6.74 1.31
CA VAL A 212 9.53 -6.56 2.55
C VAL A 212 10.39 -6.76 3.79
N GLU A 213 11.36 -7.66 3.73
CA GLU A 213 12.22 -7.95 4.87
C GLU A 213 13.13 -6.75 5.15
N ALA A 214 13.77 -6.20 4.11
CA ALA A 214 14.56 -4.98 4.20
C ALA A 214 13.74 -3.80 4.71
N PHE A 215 12.49 -3.64 4.25
CA PHE A 215 11.57 -2.64 4.80
C PHE A 215 11.34 -2.80 6.31
N CYS A 216 11.00 -4.02 6.74
CA CYS A 216 10.72 -4.29 8.15
C CYS A 216 11.96 -4.13 9.02
N HIS A 217 13.13 -4.47 8.48
CA HIS A 217 14.40 -4.31 9.19
C HIS A 217 14.69 -2.83 9.47
N GLN A 218 14.69 -1.98 8.45
CA GLN A 218 14.93 -0.55 8.63
C GLN A 218 13.87 0.11 9.52
N LEU A 219 12.60 -0.28 9.39
CA LEU A 219 11.57 0.22 10.29
C LEU A 219 11.86 -0.13 11.76
N VAL A 220 12.32 -1.36 12.04
CA VAL A 220 12.68 -1.79 13.40
C VAL A 220 13.92 -1.06 13.91
N GLU A 221 14.91 -0.78 13.05
CA GLU A 221 16.08 0.03 13.42
C GLU A 221 15.67 1.44 13.83
N MET A 222 14.77 2.09 13.06
CA MET A 222 14.19 3.38 13.44
C MET A 222 13.40 3.31 14.75
N GLU A 223 12.59 2.25 14.94
CA GLU A 223 11.86 2.02 16.19
C GLU A 223 12.81 1.93 17.39
N GLN A 224 13.91 1.19 17.25
CA GLN A 224 14.93 1.02 18.31
C GLN A 224 15.70 2.30 18.59
N GLU A 225 16.10 3.04 17.54
CA GLU A 225 16.79 4.31 17.69
C GLU A 225 15.97 5.26 18.56
N VAL A 226 14.69 5.43 18.20
CA VAL A 226 13.80 6.35 18.89
C VAL A 226 13.52 5.90 20.32
N VAL A 227 13.25 4.60 20.54
CA VAL A 227 13.06 4.08 21.90
C VAL A 227 14.30 4.30 22.76
N SER A 228 15.50 4.00 22.25
CA SER A 228 16.76 4.17 23.01
C SER A 228 16.96 5.60 23.46
N LYS A 229 16.69 6.57 22.58
CA LYS A 229 16.79 7.99 22.88
C LYS A 229 15.81 8.39 23.98
N PHE A 230 14.57 7.94 23.94
CA PHE A 230 13.60 8.30 24.97
C PHE A 230 13.81 7.54 26.29
N THR A 231 14.34 6.31 26.28
CA THR A 231 14.69 5.59 27.51
C THR A 231 15.87 6.22 28.22
N ASP A 232 16.92 6.63 27.49
CA ASP A 232 18.13 7.26 28.06
C ASP A 232 17.85 8.61 28.72
N HIS A 233 16.80 9.33 28.28
CA HIS A 233 16.40 10.61 28.84
C HIS A 233 15.39 10.50 30.00
N THR A 234 14.79 9.32 30.23
CA THR A 234 13.77 9.15 31.28
C THR A 234 14.28 8.63 32.62
N GLY A 235 15.54 8.20 32.73
CA GLY A 235 16.17 7.89 34.02
C GLY A 235 15.31 7.01 34.95
N LEU A 236 14.66 6.00 34.38
CA LEU A 236 13.91 4.95 35.08
C LEU A 236 14.64 3.62 34.94
#